data_AF-A0AB37USM5-F1
#
_entry.id   AF-A0AB37USM5-F1
#
_cell.length_a   1.000
_cell.length_b   1.000
_cell.length_c   1.000
_cell.angle_alpha   90.00
_cell.angle_beta   90.00
_cell.angle_gamma   90.00
#
_symmetry.space_group_name_H-M   'P 1'
#
loop_
_entity.id
_entity.type
_entity.pdbx_description
1 polymer ?
#
loop_
_entity_poly.entity_id
_entity_poly.type
_entity_poly.pdbx_seq_one_letter_code
_entity_poly.pdbx_strand_id
1 'polypeptide(L)'
;MRLTTDNTADSIADNTAVSISRMELSSISPDLFFERYQKTGTPVIITGLKVDDWNLEYLCKQLDRQEFLFRYYGRERYQQDKRTWQNIGSGVPLKTMSFTDYAKLLHSHEAHEKDIYLAKCSLKNTKLAENNFFSNISQQLGLKKPIGNVNLWVAPGGHLECLHYDTLDGILIQMHGAKKVLLFPPSQTYNLYPFSIFVHLLRGLELRAWFSTVYPENPDLVAFPKFKKA
;
A
#
# COMPACT_ATOMS: atom_id res chain seq x y z
N MET A 1 -25.28 -22.26 1.17
CA MET A 1 -26.49 -21.53 1.61
C MET A 1 -26.68 -21.77 3.10
N ARG A 2 -26.17 -20.86 3.93
CA ARG A 2 -26.57 -20.61 5.31
C ARG A 2 -26.17 -19.17 5.59
N LEU A 3 -27.19 -18.31 5.63
CA LEU A 3 -27.13 -16.93 6.05
C LEU A 3 -26.98 -16.94 7.57
N THR A 4 -25.93 -16.31 8.08
CA THR A 4 -25.91 -15.80 9.45
C THR A 4 -25.41 -14.38 9.37
N THR A 5 -26.38 -13.48 9.34
CA THR A 5 -26.26 -12.07 9.65
C THR A 5 -25.87 -11.94 11.12
N ASP A 6 -24.71 -11.37 11.41
CA ASP A 6 -24.49 -10.61 12.63
C ASP A 6 -23.42 -9.56 12.33
N ASN A 7 -23.94 -8.41 11.93
CA ASN A 7 -23.23 -7.20 11.57
C ASN A 7 -23.17 -6.32 12.82
N THR A 8 -22.11 -6.45 13.63
CA THR A 8 -21.81 -5.53 14.73
C THR A 8 -20.32 -5.20 14.71
N ALA A 9 -19.91 -4.44 13.70
CA ALA A 9 -18.68 -3.65 13.71
C ALA A 9 -18.87 -2.29 13.02
N ASP A 10 -20.11 -1.82 12.91
CA ASP A 10 -20.47 -0.51 12.36
C ASP A 10 -20.75 0.47 13.52
N SER A 11 -19.68 1.06 14.07
CA SER A 11 -19.68 2.36 14.77
C SER A 11 -18.22 2.61 15.14
N ILE A 12 -17.42 3.43 14.46
CA ILE A 12 -17.50 4.90 14.39
C ILE A 12 -16.89 5.37 13.04
N ALA A 13 -17.62 5.24 11.95
CA ALA A 13 -17.23 5.86 10.67
C ALA A 13 -18.50 6.20 9.88
N ASP A 14 -19.28 7.16 10.35
CA ASP A 14 -20.45 7.63 9.61
C ASP A 14 -20.30 9.11 9.21
N ASN A 15 -20.53 9.35 7.91
CA ASN A 15 -20.87 10.61 7.22
C ASN A 15 -19.84 11.58 6.61
N THR A 16 -18.56 11.24 6.40
CA THR A 16 -17.66 12.08 5.55
C THR A 16 -16.81 11.34 4.53
N ALA A 17 -16.89 10.01 4.45
CA ALA A 17 -16.15 9.25 3.45
C ALA A 17 -16.73 9.50 2.06
N VAL A 18 -16.11 10.42 1.31
CA VAL A 18 -16.40 10.61 -0.11
C VAL A 18 -16.08 9.30 -0.82
N SER A 19 -17.09 8.66 -1.42
CA SER A 19 -16.88 7.45 -2.21
C SER A 19 -15.90 7.76 -3.35
N ILE A 20 -14.84 6.98 -3.47
CA ILE A 20 -13.90 7.09 -4.58
C ILE A 20 -14.65 6.69 -5.86
N SER A 21 -14.57 7.54 -6.88
CA SER A 21 -15.22 7.27 -8.17
C SER A 21 -14.67 6.00 -8.82
N ARG A 22 -15.54 5.25 -9.50
CA ARG A 22 -15.17 4.03 -10.23
C ARG A 22 -15.42 4.22 -11.71
N MET A 23 -14.47 3.85 -12.57
CA MET A 23 -14.62 3.91 -14.02
C MET A 23 -14.11 2.64 -14.70
N GLU A 24 -14.83 2.17 -15.71
CA GLU A 24 -14.38 1.06 -16.54
C GLU A 24 -13.20 1.50 -17.42
N LEU A 25 -12.16 0.67 -17.51
CA LEU A 25 -10.97 0.93 -18.31
C LEU A 25 -11.28 1.18 -19.79
N SER A 26 -12.32 0.55 -20.33
CA SER A 26 -12.76 0.78 -21.72
C SER A 26 -13.39 2.15 -21.94
N SER A 27 -13.84 2.81 -20.87
CA SER A 27 -14.48 4.14 -20.91
C SER A 27 -13.51 5.30 -20.65
N ILE A 28 -12.25 4.99 -20.31
CA ILE A 28 -11.24 6.01 -20.00
C ILE A 28 -10.32 6.27 -21.19
N SER A 29 -10.12 7.55 -21.50
CA SER A 29 -9.10 8.02 -22.44
C SER A 29 -7.97 8.73 -21.69
N PRO A 30 -6.77 8.87 -22.29
CA PRO A 30 -5.67 9.63 -21.72
C PRO A 30 -6.06 11.06 -21.29
N ASP A 31 -6.77 11.79 -22.15
CA ASP A 31 -7.16 13.19 -21.86
C ASP A 31 -8.19 13.28 -20.73
N LEU A 32 -9.16 12.35 -20.73
CA LEU A 32 -10.15 12.26 -19.66
C LEU A 32 -9.48 11.94 -18.31
N PHE A 33 -8.55 10.97 -18.31
CA PHE A 33 -7.81 10.58 -17.12
C PHE A 33 -6.99 11.75 -16.58
N PHE A 34 -6.28 12.44 -17.47
CA PHE A 34 -5.45 13.58 -17.12
C PHE A 34 -6.28 14.73 -16.51
N GLU A 35 -7.31 15.21 -17.23
CA GLU A 35 -8.05 16.39 -16.81
C GLU A 35 -8.89 16.15 -15.55
N ARG A 36 -9.47 14.95 -15.38
CA ARG A 36 -10.35 14.68 -14.23
C ARG A 36 -9.62 14.21 -12.99
N TYR A 37 -8.54 13.43 -13.14
CA TYR A 37 -7.92 12.72 -12.02
C TYR A 37 -6.47 13.13 -11.79
N GLN A 38 -5.60 13.00 -12.79
CA GLN A 38 -4.17 13.24 -12.59
C GLN A 38 -3.90 14.71 -12.25
N LYS A 39 -4.43 15.64 -13.05
CA LYS A 39 -4.20 17.08 -12.89
C LYS A 39 -4.76 17.64 -11.58
N THR A 40 -5.85 17.06 -11.10
CA THR A 40 -6.56 17.52 -9.88
C THR A 40 -6.08 16.79 -8.62
N GLY A 41 -5.28 15.73 -8.75
CA GLY A 41 -4.89 14.87 -7.63
C GLY A 41 -6.06 14.08 -7.04
N THR A 42 -7.07 13.76 -7.85
CA THR A 42 -8.29 13.06 -7.41
C THR A 42 -8.15 11.56 -7.62
N PRO A 43 -8.33 10.72 -6.57
CA PRO A 43 -8.24 9.28 -6.72
C PRO A 43 -9.41 8.71 -7.54
N VAL A 44 -9.14 7.63 -8.27
CA VAL A 44 -10.14 6.88 -9.04
C VAL A 44 -9.82 5.39 -8.99
N ILE A 45 -10.86 4.56 -8.88
CA ILE A 45 -10.75 3.10 -9.03
C ILE A 45 -11.06 2.76 -10.48
N ILE A 46 -10.12 2.17 -11.18
CA ILE A 46 -10.31 1.73 -12.56
C ILE A 46 -10.69 0.24 -12.55
N THR A 47 -11.87 -0.08 -13.05
CA THR A 47 -12.42 -1.44 -13.15
C THR A 47 -12.28 -2.00 -14.57
N GLY A 48 -12.61 -3.28 -14.76
CA GLY A 48 -12.56 -3.93 -16.07
C GLY A 48 -11.15 -4.33 -16.55
N LEU A 49 -10.13 -4.12 -15.71
CA LEU A 49 -8.77 -4.57 -16.01
C LEU A 49 -8.67 -6.10 -15.88
N LYS A 50 -8.30 -6.77 -16.97
CA LYS A 50 -8.00 -8.20 -16.96
C LYS A 50 -6.54 -8.40 -16.60
N VAL A 51 -6.29 -9.08 -15.50
CA VAL A 51 -4.96 -9.40 -15.01
C VAL A 51 -4.78 -10.91 -15.01
N ASP A 52 -3.57 -11.38 -15.31
CA ASP A 52 -3.23 -12.78 -15.10
C ASP A 52 -3.30 -13.11 -13.60
N ASP A 53 -3.70 -14.33 -13.26
CA ASP A 53 -3.74 -14.76 -11.86
C ASP A 53 -2.32 -15.02 -11.33
N TRP A 54 -1.71 -13.97 -10.77
CA TRP A 54 -0.40 -14.05 -10.12
C TRP A 54 -0.54 -14.59 -8.69
N ASN A 55 -0.99 -15.83 -8.57
CA ASN A 55 -1.04 -16.54 -7.29
C ASN A 55 0.36 -16.96 -6.80
N LEU A 56 0.44 -17.49 -5.58
CA LEU A 56 1.72 -17.86 -4.96
C LEU A 56 2.50 -18.91 -5.76
N GLU A 57 1.82 -19.92 -6.31
CA GLU A 57 2.46 -20.97 -7.12
C GLU A 57 3.09 -20.38 -8.39
N TYR A 58 2.34 -19.53 -9.09
CA TYR A 58 2.83 -18.82 -10.26
C TYR A 58 4.05 -17.95 -9.94
N LEU A 59 3.96 -17.14 -8.87
CA LEU A 59 5.06 -16.27 -8.47
C LEU A 59 6.31 -17.05 -8.05
N CYS A 60 6.16 -18.17 -7.31
CA CYS A 60 7.27 -19.06 -7.00
C CYS A 60 7.94 -19.59 -8.27
N LYS A 61 7.18 -19.99 -9.30
CA LYS A 61 7.73 -20.46 -10.57
C LYS A 61 8.46 -19.36 -11.35
N GLN A 62 7.95 -18.13 -11.34
CA GLN A 62 8.51 -17.02 -12.13
C GLN A 62 9.71 -16.35 -11.45
N LEU A 63 9.73 -16.31 -10.12
CA LEU A 63 10.77 -15.67 -9.32
C LEU A 63 11.80 -16.68 -8.78
N ASP A 64 11.46 -17.96 -8.72
CA ASP A 64 12.32 -19.11 -8.37
C ASP A 64 13.23 -18.84 -7.15
N ARG A 65 14.57 -18.91 -7.35
CA ARG A 65 15.59 -18.70 -6.33
C ARG A 65 16.07 -17.25 -6.25
N GLN A 66 15.44 -16.32 -6.96
CA GLN A 66 15.81 -14.92 -6.86
C GLN A 66 15.56 -14.43 -5.43
N GLU A 67 16.57 -13.76 -4.89
CA GLU A 67 16.51 -13.23 -3.54
C GLU A 67 15.96 -11.81 -3.53
N PHE A 68 15.13 -11.54 -2.52
CA PHE A 68 14.53 -10.23 -2.30
C PHE A 68 14.70 -9.80 -0.84
N LEU A 69 14.57 -8.50 -0.61
CA LEU A 69 14.58 -7.91 0.72
C LEU A 69 13.16 -7.86 1.28
N PHE A 70 12.95 -8.51 2.41
CA PHE A 70 11.68 -8.55 3.13
C PHE A 70 11.78 -7.69 4.38
N ARG A 71 10.76 -6.88 4.62
CA ARG A 71 10.61 -6.03 5.80
C ARG A 71 10.03 -6.85 6.94
N TYR A 72 10.71 -6.83 8.09
CA TYR A 72 10.24 -7.45 9.32
C TYR A 72 9.70 -6.37 10.24
N TYR A 73 8.39 -6.22 10.27
CA TYR A 73 7.74 -5.22 11.11
C TYR A 73 7.51 -5.75 12.53
N GLY A 74 7.01 -6.97 12.68
CA GLY A 74 6.53 -7.51 13.94
C GLY A 74 5.16 -6.98 14.32
N ARG A 75 4.21 -7.87 14.64
CA ARG A 75 2.80 -7.50 14.90
C ARG A 75 2.61 -6.63 16.15
N GLU A 76 3.42 -6.88 17.18
CA GLU A 76 3.36 -6.15 18.45
C GLU A 76 3.57 -4.64 18.29
N ARG A 77 4.28 -4.21 17.23
CA ARG A 77 4.53 -2.77 16.99
C ARG A 77 3.25 -1.96 16.88
N TYR A 78 2.18 -2.55 16.35
CA TYR A 78 0.91 -1.85 16.09
C TYR A 78 0.07 -1.62 17.35
N GLN A 79 0.48 -2.20 18.49
CA GLN A 79 -0.08 -1.92 19.81
C GLN A 79 0.65 -0.78 20.52
N GLN A 80 1.80 -0.35 19.97
CA GLN A 80 2.61 0.72 20.53
C GLN A 80 2.17 2.07 19.98
N ASP A 81 2.34 3.10 20.80
CA ASP A 81 2.25 4.49 20.37
C ASP A 81 3.33 4.78 19.31
N LYS A 82 2.91 5.24 18.12
CA LYS A 82 3.85 5.54 17.03
C LYS A 82 4.89 6.60 17.42
N ARG A 83 4.60 7.47 18.39
CA ARG A 83 5.56 8.49 18.87
C ARG A 83 6.81 7.87 19.50
N THR A 84 6.74 6.62 19.96
CA THR A 84 7.89 5.89 20.53
C THR A 84 8.65 5.08 19.50
N TRP A 85 8.16 4.98 18.25
CA TRP A 85 8.80 4.22 17.20
C TRP A 85 10.19 4.76 16.89
N GLN A 86 11.08 3.87 16.46
CA GLN A 86 12.46 4.20 16.11
C GLN A 86 12.70 4.12 14.59
N ASN A 87 11.85 3.37 13.88
CA ASN A 87 11.95 3.15 12.45
C ASN A 87 10.58 2.91 11.82
N ILE A 88 10.49 3.09 10.50
CA ILE A 88 9.30 2.81 9.70
C ILE A 88 9.67 2.70 8.22
N GLY A 89 8.83 2.02 7.43
CA GLY A 89 9.02 1.90 5.99
C GLY A 89 10.33 1.18 5.67
N SER A 90 11.22 1.82 4.91
CA SER A 90 12.54 1.25 4.57
C SER A 90 13.57 1.26 5.72
N GLY A 91 13.25 1.86 6.87
CA GLY A 91 14.13 1.83 8.05
C GLY A 91 13.94 0.59 8.93
N VAL A 92 12.92 -0.23 8.70
CA VAL A 92 12.69 -1.44 9.51
C VAL A 92 13.70 -2.54 9.14
N PRO A 93 13.95 -3.52 10.03
CA PRO A 93 14.86 -4.62 9.75
C PRO A 93 14.51 -5.34 8.44
N LEU A 94 15.53 -5.55 7.62
CA LEU A 94 15.42 -6.27 6.35
C LEU A 94 16.08 -7.64 6.49
N LYS A 95 15.47 -8.67 5.90
CA LYS A 95 16.15 -9.94 5.66
C LYS A 95 16.02 -10.34 4.20
N THR A 96 17.12 -10.89 3.69
CA THR A 96 17.16 -11.48 2.36
C THR A 96 16.67 -12.91 2.42
N MET A 97 15.77 -13.29 1.51
CA MET A 97 15.40 -14.69 1.26
C MET A 97 14.87 -14.85 -0.17
N SER A 98 14.73 -16.09 -0.63
CA SER A 98 14.04 -16.37 -1.89
C SER A 98 12.54 -16.12 -1.77
N PHE A 99 11.86 -15.81 -2.89
CA PHE A 99 10.39 -15.73 -2.89
C PHE A 99 9.75 -17.06 -2.48
N THR A 100 10.36 -18.18 -2.88
CA THR A 100 9.89 -19.53 -2.54
C THR A 100 9.93 -19.77 -1.02
N ASP A 101 10.96 -19.32 -0.32
CA ASP A 101 11.01 -19.43 1.14
C ASP A 101 10.00 -18.52 1.81
N TYR A 102 9.79 -17.31 1.29
CA TYR A 102 8.72 -16.44 1.79
C TYR A 102 7.33 -17.05 1.60
N ALA A 103 7.06 -17.73 0.47
CA ALA A 103 5.81 -18.43 0.26
C ALA A 103 5.58 -19.54 1.31
N LYS A 104 6.63 -20.24 1.75
CA LYS A 104 6.54 -21.19 2.87
C LYS A 104 6.13 -20.49 4.17
N LEU A 105 6.69 -19.29 4.45
CA LEU A 105 6.31 -18.49 5.62
C LEU A 105 4.87 -17.98 5.55
N LEU A 106 4.35 -17.68 4.37
CA LEU A 106 2.93 -17.36 4.18
C LEU A 106 2.05 -18.57 4.47
N HIS A 107 2.42 -19.76 3.96
CA HIS A 107 1.67 -20.99 4.20
C HIS A 107 1.69 -21.45 5.67
N SER A 108 2.82 -21.30 6.35
CA SER A 108 2.97 -21.67 7.77
C SER A 108 2.36 -20.64 8.73
N HIS A 109 1.75 -19.57 8.22
CA HIS A 109 1.28 -18.41 9.00
C HIS A 109 2.39 -17.59 9.71
N GLU A 110 3.65 -17.98 9.62
CA GLU A 110 4.75 -17.27 10.27
C GLU A 110 4.93 -15.85 9.73
N ALA A 111 4.73 -15.63 8.42
CA ALA A 111 4.77 -14.30 7.82
C ALA A 111 3.72 -13.37 8.42
N HIS A 112 2.53 -13.89 8.76
CA HIS A 112 1.49 -13.13 9.44
C HIS A 112 1.89 -12.77 10.88
N GLU A 113 2.33 -13.75 11.66
CA GLU A 113 2.72 -13.55 13.07
C GLU A 113 3.88 -12.55 13.23
N LYS A 114 4.83 -12.59 12.29
CA LYS A 114 6.01 -11.72 12.28
C LYS A 114 5.84 -10.46 11.44
N ASP A 115 4.68 -10.28 10.81
CA ASP A 115 4.38 -9.21 9.85
C ASP A 115 5.53 -8.98 8.84
N ILE A 116 5.81 -10.01 8.06
CA ILE A 116 6.87 -10.02 7.05
C ILE A 116 6.28 -9.54 5.74
N TYR A 117 6.85 -8.50 5.14
CA TYR A 117 6.30 -7.86 3.95
C TYR A 117 7.34 -7.72 2.85
N LEU A 118 7.02 -8.22 1.65
CA LEU A 118 7.76 -7.90 0.43
C LEU A 118 7.30 -6.55 -0.10
N ALA A 119 8.13 -5.52 0.07
CA ALA A 119 7.79 -4.16 -0.32
C ALA A 119 8.73 -3.63 -1.41
N LYS A 120 8.16 -2.97 -2.42
CA LYS A 120 8.92 -2.32 -3.50
C LYS A 120 9.89 -3.29 -4.20
N CYS A 121 9.42 -4.50 -4.46
CA CYS A 121 10.18 -5.52 -5.19
C CYS A 121 10.19 -5.17 -6.67
N SER A 122 11.25 -4.52 -7.14
CA SER A 122 11.39 -4.17 -8.56
C SER A 122 11.36 -5.42 -9.44
N LEU A 123 10.41 -5.46 -10.39
CA LEU A 123 10.32 -6.54 -11.37
C LEU A 123 11.37 -6.44 -12.48
N LYS A 124 12.18 -5.36 -12.49
CA LYS A 124 13.31 -5.22 -13.42
C LYS A 124 14.18 -6.48 -13.39
N ASN A 125 14.51 -6.98 -14.58
CA ASN A 125 15.29 -8.22 -14.79
C ASN A 125 14.56 -9.51 -14.36
N THR A 126 13.24 -9.47 -14.18
CA THR A 126 12.40 -10.68 -14.01
C THR A 126 11.59 -10.92 -15.28
N LYS A 127 11.20 -12.17 -15.53
CA LYS A 127 10.29 -12.53 -16.64
C LYS A 127 8.94 -11.83 -16.55
N LEU A 128 8.54 -11.43 -15.34
CA LEU A 128 7.28 -10.70 -15.10
C LEU A 128 7.31 -9.28 -15.67
N ALA A 129 8.48 -8.66 -15.82
CA ALA A 129 8.60 -7.31 -16.39
C ALA A 129 8.40 -7.26 -17.91
N GLU A 130 8.53 -8.39 -18.61
CA GLU A 130 8.32 -8.50 -20.05
C GLU A 130 6.83 -8.52 -20.43
N ASN A 131 5.93 -8.45 -19.44
CA ASN A 131 4.50 -8.47 -19.69
C ASN A 131 4.03 -7.13 -20.31
N ASN A 132 3.58 -7.20 -21.57
CA ASN A 132 2.99 -6.08 -22.32
C ASN A 132 1.76 -5.45 -21.64
N PHE A 133 1.20 -6.11 -20.64
CA PHE A 133 0.14 -5.58 -19.79
C PHE A 133 0.46 -4.18 -19.23
N PHE A 134 1.67 -3.96 -18.71
CA PHE A 134 2.03 -2.68 -18.07
C PHE A 134 2.15 -1.54 -19.09
N SER A 135 2.68 -1.81 -20.28
CA SER A 135 2.77 -0.83 -21.35
C SER A 135 1.38 -0.49 -21.92
N ASN A 136 0.50 -1.47 -22.07
CA ASN A 136 -0.87 -1.25 -22.52
C ASN A 136 -1.67 -0.36 -21.57
N ILE A 137 -1.60 -0.61 -20.25
CA ILE A 137 -2.23 0.28 -19.25
C ILE A 137 -1.64 1.68 -19.31
N SER A 138 -0.31 1.76 -19.38
CA SER A 138 0.38 3.06 -19.45
C SER A 138 -0.07 3.86 -20.66
N GLN A 139 -0.25 3.23 -21.82
CA GLN A 139 -0.78 3.87 -23.01
C GLN A 139 -2.25 4.30 -22.84
N GLN A 140 -3.11 3.41 -22.35
CA GLN A 140 -4.55 3.67 -22.16
C GLN A 140 -4.80 4.84 -21.20
N LEU A 141 -3.96 4.98 -20.17
CA LEU A 141 -4.04 6.06 -19.17
C LEU A 141 -3.16 7.26 -19.50
N GLY A 142 -2.39 7.24 -20.60
CA GLY A 142 -1.54 8.36 -20.99
C GLY A 142 -0.33 8.60 -20.07
N LEU A 143 0.19 7.57 -19.40
CA LEU A 143 1.32 7.66 -18.48
C LEU A 143 2.64 7.75 -19.26
N LYS A 144 3.16 8.96 -19.43
CA LYS A 144 4.31 9.22 -20.32
C LYS A 144 5.68 9.30 -19.62
N LYS A 145 5.72 9.31 -18.28
CA LYS A 145 6.93 9.59 -17.50
C LYS A 145 7.09 8.64 -16.30
N PRO A 146 7.36 7.34 -16.53
CA PRO A 146 7.66 6.45 -15.42
C PRO A 146 8.96 6.88 -14.75
N ILE A 147 8.91 7.17 -13.45
CA ILE A 147 10.09 7.54 -12.64
C ILE A 147 10.79 6.30 -12.09
N GLY A 148 10.17 5.12 -12.15
CA GLY A 148 10.75 3.86 -11.69
C GLY A 148 10.19 2.64 -12.39
N ASN A 149 10.70 1.47 -12.01
CA ASN A 149 10.20 0.18 -12.49
C ASN A 149 8.85 -0.15 -11.86
N VAL A 150 8.11 -1.04 -12.51
CA VAL A 150 6.99 -1.74 -11.86
C VAL A 150 7.54 -2.53 -10.67
N ASN A 151 6.89 -2.38 -9.53
CA ASN A 151 7.24 -3.12 -8.32
C ASN A 151 6.11 -4.06 -7.93
N LEU A 152 6.49 -5.16 -7.28
CA LEU A 152 5.59 -6.11 -6.66
C LEU A 152 5.55 -5.84 -5.14
N TRP A 153 4.35 -6.02 -4.57
CA TRP A 153 4.13 -6.00 -3.14
C TRP A 153 3.35 -7.24 -2.75
N VAL A 154 3.86 -8.02 -1.79
CA VAL A 154 3.22 -9.24 -1.30
C VAL A 154 3.27 -9.25 0.21
N ALA A 155 2.12 -9.28 0.86
CA ALA A 155 1.99 -9.24 2.31
C ALA A 155 1.08 -10.37 2.81
N PRO A 156 1.25 -10.82 4.07
CA PRO A 156 0.27 -11.69 4.73
C PRO A 156 -1.06 -10.95 4.92
N GLY A 157 -2.14 -11.71 5.11
CA GLY A 157 -3.43 -11.14 5.50
C GLY A 157 -3.32 -10.29 6.77
N GLY A 158 -3.99 -9.14 6.81
CA GLY A 158 -3.96 -8.24 7.97
C GLY A 158 -2.68 -7.40 8.13
N HIS A 159 -1.73 -7.45 7.19
CA HIS A 159 -0.62 -6.49 7.11
C HIS A 159 -1.15 -5.05 7.02
N LEU A 160 -0.50 -4.14 7.75
CA LEU A 160 -0.85 -2.72 7.78
C LEU A 160 0.33 -1.88 7.29
N GLU A 161 0.17 -1.25 6.12
CA GLU A 161 1.03 -0.14 5.74
C GLU A 161 0.50 1.13 6.43
N CYS A 162 1.35 1.78 7.23
CA CYS A 162 0.93 2.95 8.00
C CYS A 162 0.59 4.13 7.10
N LEU A 163 -0.37 4.96 7.51
CA LEU A 163 -0.77 6.16 6.78
C LEU A 163 0.45 7.05 6.47
N HIS A 164 0.66 7.34 5.19
CA HIS A 164 1.74 8.17 4.67
C HIS A 164 1.35 8.78 3.34
N TYR A 165 2.23 9.63 2.81
CA TYR A 165 2.15 10.10 1.42
C TYR A 165 3.43 9.74 0.66
N ASP A 166 3.29 9.55 -0.64
CA ASP A 166 4.38 9.47 -1.60
C ASP A 166 4.52 10.82 -2.34
N THR A 167 5.70 11.08 -2.89
CA THR A 167 5.99 12.33 -3.60
C THR A 167 5.59 12.32 -5.07
N LEU A 168 5.16 11.16 -5.60
CA LEU A 168 4.90 10.92 -7.01
C LEU A 168 3.51 10.29 -7.18
N ASP A 169 2.92 10.49 -8.37
CA ASP A 169 1.72 9.78 -8.78
C ASP A 169 1.97 8.27 -8.74
N GLY A 170 1.02 7.53 -8.18
CA GLY A 170 1.08 6.08 -8.06
C GLY A 170 -0.10 5.40 -8.72
N ILE A 171 0.16 4.28 -9.40
CA ILE A 171 -0.89 3.34 -9.82
C ILE A 171 -0.69 2.05 -9.04
N LEU A 172 -1.74 1.66 -8.31
CA LEU A 172 -1.80 0.39 -7.61
C LEU A 172 -2.70 -0.58 -8.39
N ILE A 173 -2.11 -1.67 -8.88
CA ILE A 173 -2.84 -2.75 -9.55
C ILE A 173 -3.00 -3.89 -8.54
N GLN A 174 -4.23 -4.18 -8.14
CA GLN A 174 -4.54 -5.28 -7.23
C GLN A 174 -4.64 -6.59 -8.03
N MET A 175 -3.66 -7.50 -7.83
CA MET A 175 -3.57 -8.76 -8.58
C MET A 175 -4.31 -9.91 -7.90
N HIS A 176 -4.11 -10.10 -6.58
CA HIS A 176 -4.69 -11.20 -5.81
C HIS A 176 -5.04 -10.76 -4.38
N GLY A 177 -6.17 -11.24 -3.84
CA GLY A 177 -6.66 -10.87 -2.51
C GLY A 177 -7.34 -9.49 -2.46
N ALA A 178 -7.53 -8.94 -1.27
CA ALA A 178 -8.19 -7.65 -1.05
C ALA A 178 -7.33 -6.69 -0.22
N LYS A 179 -7.46 -5.38 -0.49
CA LYS A 179 -6.79 -4.31 0.26
C LYS A 179 -7.80 -3.22 0.61
N LYS A 180 -7.91 -2.87 1.89
CA LYS A 180 -8.59 -1.64 2.34
C LYS A 180 -7.64 -0.47 2.15
N VAL A 181 -8.06 0.54 1.40
CA VAL A 181 -7.27 1.75 1.15
C VAL A 181 -8.03 2.94 1.74
N LEU A 182 -7.40 3.63 2.68
CA LEU A 182 -7.90 4.88 3.26
C LEU A 182 -7.06 6.03 2.73
N LEU A 183 -7.70 7.03 2.14
CA LEU A 183 -7.04 8.19 1.56
C LEU A 183 -7.54 9.47 2.23
N PHE A 184 -6.63 10.42 2.39
CA PHE A 184 -6.92 11.78 2.80
C PHE A 184 -6.34 12.73 1.75
N PRO A 185 -7.03 13.83 1.39
CA PRO A 185 -6.46 14.79 0.46
C PRO A 185 -5.25 15.50 1.08
N PRO A 186 -4.28 15.97 0.28
CA PRO A 186 -3.09 16.66 0.80
C PRO A 186 -3.39 17.87 1.70
N SER A 187 -4.53 18.53 1.50
CA SER A 187 -5.03 19.62 2.36
C SER A 187 -5.22 19.22 3.82
N GLN A 188 -5.35 17.93 4.10
CA GLN A 188 -5.52 17.38 5.45
C GLN A 188 -4.21 17.02 6.14
N THR A 189 -3.04 17.16 5.48
CA THR A 189 -1.73 16.76 6.03
C THR A 189 -1.50 17.27 7.46
N TYR A 190 -1.91 18.51 7.75
CA TYR A 190 -1.78 19.11 9.08
C TYR A 190 -2.61 18.41 10.17
N ASN A 191 -3.75 17.83 9.79
CA ASN A 191 -4.65 17.09 10.68
C ASN A 191 -4.23 15.62 10.84
N LEU A 192 -3.24 15.14 10.06
CA LEU A 192 -2.75 13.76 10.07
C LEU A 192 -1.46 13.58 10.90
N TYR A 193 -0.91 14.64 11.48
CA TYR A 193 0.24 14.58 12.39
C TYR A 193 1.42 13.73 11.87
N PRO A 194 2.03 14.09 10.74
CA PRO A 194 3.25 13.43 10.27
C PRO A 194 4.38 13.50 11.30
N PHE A 195 5.31 12.54 11.27
CA PHE A 195 6.53 12.65 12.06
C PHE A 195 7.30 13.93 11.71
N SER A 196 7.93 14.53 12.73
CA SER A 196 8.75 15.73 12.53
C SER A 196 9.95 15.45 11.62
N ILE A 197 10.26 16.39 10.72
CA ILE A 197 11.45 16.33 9.87
C ILE A 197 12.74 16.27 10.69
N PHE A 198 12.78 16.89 11.88
CA PHE A 198 13.94 16.81 12.76
C PHE A 198 14.19 15.38 13.24
N VAL A 199 13.13 14.65 13.57
CA VAL A 199 13.23 13.24 13.97
C VAL A 199 13.73 12.40 12.80
N HIS A 200 13.28 12.71 11.58
CA HIS A 200 13.76 12.02 10.38
C HIS A 200 15.28 12.16 10.19
N LEU A 201 15.82 13.35 10.37
CA LEU A 201 17.24 13.62 10.26
C LEU A 201 18.05 13.02 11.41
N LEU A 202 17.58 13.17 12.66
CA LEU A 202 18.27 12.69 13.86
C LEU A 202 18.30 11.16 13.97
N ARG A 203 17.34 10.46 13.36
CA ARG A 203 17.22 8.99 13.38
C ARG A 203 17.84 8.33 12.15
N GLY A 204 18.86 8.95 11.53
CA GLY A 204 19.57 8.34 10.40
C GLY A 204 18.66 8.03 9.20
N LEU A 205 17.58 8.79 9.02
CA LEU A 205 16.55 8.56 8.01
C LEU A 205 15.75 7.26 8.21
N GLU A 206 15.84 6.56 9.35
CA GLU A 206 15.10 5.31 9.59
C GLU A 206 13.64 5.56 9.98
N LEU A 207 13.37 6.63 10.73
CA LEU A 207 12.03 7.10 11.03
C LEU A 207 11.63 8.18 10.02
N ARG A 208 10.58 7.96 9.23
CA ARG A 208 10.28 8.76 8.03
C ARG A 208 9.24 9.86 8.32
N ALA A 209 9.57 11.11 7.95
CA ALA A 209 8.71 12.27 8.22
C ALA A 209 7.36 12.24 7.48
N TRP A 210 7.26 11.53 6.36
CA TRP A 210 6.03 11.47 5.56
C TRP A 210 4.99 10.46 6.08
N PHE A 211 5.26 9.80 7.21
CA PHE A 211 4.31 8.91 7.86
C PHE A 211 3.57 9.63 8.99
N SER A 212 2.28 9.35 9.11
CA SER A 212 1.41 9.80 10.20
C SER A 212 1.71 9.06 11.50
N THR A 213 1.70 9.81 12.60
CA THR A 213 1.75 9.27 13.97
C THR A 213 0.39 8.79 14.48
N VAL A 214 -0.70 9.01 13.74
CA VAL A 214 -2.05 8.58 14.10
C VAL A 214 -2.33 7.17 13.59
N TYR A 215 -3.13 6.39 14.33
CA TYR A 215 -3.82 5.19 13.82
C TYR A 215 -5.24 5.58 13.38
N PRO A 216 -5.55 5.65 12.08
CA PRO A 216 -6.86 6.13 11.63
C PRO A 216 -8.04 5.28 12.12
N GLU A 217 -7.87 3.97 12.25
CA GLU A 217 -8.91 3.03 12.69
C GLU A 217 -9.19 3.11 14.20
N ASN A 218 -8.26 3.65 15.00
CA ASN A 218 -8.41 3.85 16.43
C ASN A 218 -7.59 5.07 16.89
N PRO A 219 -8.04 6.30 16.56
CA PRO A 219 -7.25 7.49 16.79
C PRO A 219 -7.29 7.92 18.26
N ASP A 220 -6.13 8.23 18.83
CA ASP A 220 -6.05 8.94 20.11
C ASP A 220 -6.41 10.42 19.90
N LEU A 221 -7.70 10.74 20.03
CA LEU A 221 -8.21 12.10 19.81
C LEU A 221 -7.86 13.08 20.95
N VAL A 222 -7.31 12.58 22.07
CA VAL A 222 -6.76 13.43 23.13
C VAL A 222 -5.38 13.94 22.70
N ALA A 223 -4.52 13.05 22.20
CA ALA A 223 -3.21 13.42 21.66
C ALA A 223 -3.29 14.13 20.29
N PHE A 224 -4.25 13.74 19.45
CA PHE A 224 -4.40 14.19 18.06
C PHE A 224 -5.78 14.84 17.79
N PRO A 225 -6.15 15.91 18.52
CA PRO A 225 -7.52 16.47 18.46
C PRO A 225 -7.93 16.99 17.07
N LYS A 226 -6.96 17.39 16.22
CA LYS A 226 -7.25 17.88 14.86
C LYS A 226 -7.62 16.77 13.89
N PHE A 227 -7.34 15.50 14.22
CA PHE A 227 -7.71 14.37 13.38
C PHE A 227 -9.23 14.25 13.20
N LYS A 228 -10.04 14.79 14.14
CA LYS A 228 -11.50 14.91 13.98
C LYS A 228 -11.94 15.72 12.75
N LYS A 229 -11.04 16.53 12.19
CA LYS A 229 -11.28 17.39 11.02
C LYS A 229 -10.69 16.82 9.72
N ALA A 230 -10.01 15.68 9.82
CA ALA A 230 -9.36 15.01 8.69
C ALA A 230 -10.38 14.47 7.69
#